data_AF-A0A0A9G5Q4-F1
#
_entry.id   AF-A0A0A9G5Q4-F1
#
_cell.length_a   1.000
_cell.length_b   1.000
_cell.length_c   1.000
_cell.angle_alpha   90.00
_cell.angle_beta   90.00
_cell.angle_gamma   90.00
#
_symmetry.space_group_name_H-M   'P 1'
#
loop_
_entity.id
_entity.type
_entity.pdbx_description
1 polymer ?
#
loop_
_entity_poly.entity_id
_entity_poly.type
_entity_poly.pdbx_seq_one_letter_code
_entity_poly.pdbx_strand_id
1 'polypeptide(L)'
;MEKYLFKYTTKGPDCSIVGLKRKRGNSSDQIDEIQDYLDCRTITPSEAAWRLLQFDIHRTDPAVERLHVHLPLENNVSYTEDDYLEEVIADPRNAITKLTAWFHANRVYPQARQHTYVEFPEHFTWYADGKYWAPWRNNRAKVGRAANVGPNEGETFYLRMFLHMV
;
A
#
# COMPACT_ATOMS: atom_id res chain seq x y z
N MET A 1 18.07 9.55 6.02
CA MET A 1 19.16 9.52 5.01
C MET A 1 19.64 8.09 4.68
N GLU A 2 19.10 7.03 5.29
CA GLU A 2 19.62 5.65 5.12
C GLU A 2 19.01 4.87 3.94
N LYS A 3 17.77 5.17 3.55
CA LYS A 3 17.06 4.46 2.46
C LYS A 3 17.76 4.53 1.11
N TYR A 4 18.32 5.69 0.77
CA TYR A 4 18.95 5.90 -0.54
C TYR A 4 20.30 5.19 -0.62
N LEU A 5 21.06 5.16 0.47
CA LEU A 5 22.36 4.49 0.50
C LEU A 5 22.21 2.98 0.30
N PHE A 6 21.31 2.34 1.04
CA PHE A 6 21.07 0.90 0.90
C PHE A 6 20.61 0.53 -0.50
N LYS A 7 19.73 1.34 -1.11
CA LYS A 7 19.28 1.15 -2.49
C LYS A 7 20.44 1.13 -3.49
N TYR A 8 21.47 1.96 -3.31
CA TYR A 8 22.60 2.03 -4.23
C TYR A 8 23.69 1.01 -3.92
N THR A 9 23.93 0.67 -2.65
CA THR A 9 24.90 -0.35 -2.27
C THR A 9 24.45 -1.76 -2.66
N THR A 10 23.14 -2.02 -2.64
CA THR A 10 22.56 -3.33 -2.98
C THR A 10 21.95 -3.37 -4.38
N LYS A 11 22.16 -2.33 -5.20
CA LYS A 11 21.71 -2.35 -6.60
C LYS A 11 22.59 -3.29 -7.42
N GLY A 12 22.16 -4.53 -7.54
CA GLY A 12 22.74 -5.52 -8.45
C GLY A 12 22.05 -5.52 -9.81
N PRO A 13 22.45 -6.43 -10.71
CA PRO A 13 21.66 -6.74 -11.89
C PRO A 13 20.25 -7.20 -11.47
N ASP A 14 19.23 -6.53 -12.01
CA ASP A 14 17.82 -6.78 -11.68
C ASP A 14 17.23 -7.99 -12.43
N CYS A 15 17.88 -8.40 -13.53
CA CYS A 15 17.44 -9.53 -14.35
C CYS A 15 18.59 -10.52 -14.58
N SER A 16 18.26 -11.81 -14.57
CA SER A 16 19.14 -12.86 -15.05
C SER A 16 18.38 -13.80 -15.98
N ILE A 17 19.08 -14.27 -17.00
CA ILE A 17 18.58 -15.30 -17.89
C ILE A 17 19.16 -16.63 -17.42
N VAL A 18 18.28 -17.56 -17.04
CA VAL A 18 18.66 -18.89 -16.58
C VAL A 18 18.34 -19.91 -17.67
N GLY A 19 19.36 -20.59 -18.18
CA GLY A 19 19.19 -21.71 -19.12
C GLY A 19 18.86 -23.00 -18.38
N LEU A 20 17.69 -23.61 -18.66
CA LEU A 20 17.29 -24.89 -18.12
C LEU A 20 17.80 -26.04 -19.00
N LYS A 21 18.76 -26.82 -18.51
CA LYS A 21 19.22 -28.01 -19.23
C LYS A 21 18.39 -29.23 -18.81
N ARG A 22 17.50 -29.72 -19.70
CA ARG A 22 16.82 -31.01 -19.49
C ARG A 22 17.86 -32.14 -19.40
N LYS A 23 17.76 -32.99 -18.37
CA LYS A 23 18.54 -34.24 -18.28
C LYS A 23 18.08 -35.16 -19.41
N ARG A 24 19.00 -35.53 -20.32
CA ARG A 24 18.80 -36.36 -21.53
C ARG A 24 17.64 -37.37 -21.42
N GLY A 25 16.55 -37.07 -22.13
CA GLY A 25 15.65 -38.06 -22.74
C GLY A 25 15.94 -38.10 -24.25
N ASN A 26 15.59 -39.19 -24.92
CA ASN A 26 16.08 -39.60 -26.25
C ASN A 26 16.10 -38.51 -27.35
N SER A 27 17.07 -38.67 -28.25
CA SER A 27 17.53 -37.78 -29.31
C SER A 27 16.54 -37.54 -30.48
N SER A 28 15.29 -37.20 -30.18
CA SER A 28 14.28 -36.88 -31.20
C SER A 28 13.24 -35.83 -30.80
N ASP A 29 13.44 -35.13 -29.68
CA ASP A 29 12.55 -34.01 -29.31
C ASP A 29 13.03 -32.69 -29.92
N GLN A 30 12.08 -32.02 -30.58
CA GLN A 30 12.23 -30.67 -31.12
C GLN A 30 12.67 -29.72 -30.00
N ILE A 31 13.85 -29.11 -30.16
CA ILE A 31 14.40 -28.16 -29.18
C ILE A 31 13.58 -26.87 -29.27
N ASP A 32 12.82 -26.57 -28.22
CA ASP A 32 12.09 -25.31 -28.08
C ASP A 32 12.97 -24.32 -27.30
N GLU A 33 13.68 -23.45 -28.04
CA GLU A 33 14.57 -22.43 -27.48
C GLU A 33 13.84 -21.47 -26.52
N ILE A 34 12.52 -21.29 -26.65
CA ILE A 34 11.73 -20.38 -25.81
C ILE A 34 11.48 -20.99 -24.43
N GLN A 35 11.31 -22.32 -24.33
CA GLN A 35 11.17 -23.00 -23.04
C GLN A 35 12.50 -23.20 -22.30
N ASP A 36 13.62 -23.11 -23.00
CA ASP A 36 14.94 -23.37 -22.42
C ASP A 36 15.48 -22.20 -21.61
N TYR A 37 14.91 -20.99 -21.75
CA TYR A 37 15.34 -19.81 -21.01
C TYR A 37 14.23 -19.29 -20.09
N LEU A 38 14.57 -19.11 -18.81
CA LEU A 38 13.74 -18.38 -17.86
C LEU A 38 14.32 -16.98 -17.65
N ASP A 39 13.50 -15.97 -17.89
CA ASP A 39 13.79 -14.61 -17.43
C ASP A 39 13.41 -14.53 -15.95
N CYS A 40 14.41 -14.36 -15.11
CA CYS A 40 14.28 -14.37 -13.66
C CYS A 40 14.70 -13.02 -13.09
N ARG A 41 14.00 -12.59 -12.03
CA ARG A 41 14.44 -11.44 -11.23
C ARG A 41 15.47 -11.89 -10.20
N THR A 42 16.69 -11.35 -10.26
CA THR A 42 17.73 -11.62 -9.26
C THR A 42 17.68 -10.66 -8.09
N ILE A 43 17.98 -11.17 -6.90
CA ILE A 43 18.16 -10.41 -5.67
C ILE A 43 19.65 -10.47 -5.32
N THR A 44 20.22 -9.39 -4.81
CA THR A 44 21.64 -9.40 -4.41
C THR A 44 21.87 -10.33 -3.22
N PRO A 45 23.05 -10.97 -3.12
CA PRO A 45 23.34 -11.90 -2.01
C PRO A 45 23.14 -11.29 -0.62
N SER A 46 23.45 -10.00 -0.47
CA SER A 46 23.24 -9.25 0.77
C SER A 46 21.75 -9.06 1.09
N GLU A 47 20.91 -8.71 0.11
CA GLU A 47 19.47 -8.60 0.31
C GLU A 47 18.83 -9.98 0.58
N ALA A 48 19.31 -11.04 -0.07
CA ALA A 48 18.85 -12.41 0.19
C ALA A 48 19.16 -12.86 1.63
N ALA A 49 20.37 -12.60 2.12
CA ALA A 49 20.73 -12.87 3.52
C ALA A 49 19.86 -12.06 4.49
N TRP A 50 19.57 -10.79 4.18
CA TRP A 50 18.70 -9.92 4.99
C TRP A 50 17.29 -10.49 5.11
N ARG A 51 16.73 -10.97 3.99
CA ARG A 51 15.41 -11.62 3.93
C ARG A 51 15.38 -12.95 4.70
N LEU A 52 16.42 -13.79 4.53
CA LEU A 52 16.54 -15.07 5.24
C LEU A 52 16.60 -14.89 6.76
N LEU A 53 17.27 -13.83 7.22
CA LEU A 53 17.38 -13.50 8.64
C LEU A 53 16.18 -12.69 9.17
N GLN A 54 15.15 -12.47 8.35
CA GLN A 54 13.95 -11.70 8.70
C GLN A 54 14.24 -10.29 9.23
N PHE A 55 15.32 -9.67 8.79
CA PHE A 55 15.59 -8.28 9.16
C PHE A 55 14.67 -7.31 8.43
N ASP A 56 14.33 -6.21 9.10
CA ASP A 56 13.56 -5.13 8.47
C ASP A 56 14.34 -4.54 7.30
N ILE A 57 13.79 -4.70 6.09
CA ILE A 57 14.39 -4.21 4.84
C ILE A 57 14.14 -2.70 4.67
N HIS A 58 13.05 -2.21 5.26
CA HIS A 58 12.60 -0.84 5.10
C HIS A 58 12.16 -0.25 6.44
N ARG A 59 12.76 0.88 6.80
CA ARG A 59 12.24 1.75 7.85
C ARG A 59 11.89 3.10 7.22
N THR A 60 10.68 3.58 7.49
CA THR A 60 10.23 4.91 7.05
C THR A 60 9.96 5.73 8.30
N ASP A 61 10.72 6.80 8.47
CA ASP A 61 10.57 7.75 9.55
C ASP A 61 10.50 9.16 8.95
N PRO A 62 9.39 9.88 9.13
CA PRO A 62 8.16 9.50 9.84
C PRO A 62 7.36 8.41 9.11
N ALA A 63 6.49 7.71 9.84
CA ALA A 63 5.59 6.71 9.26
C ALA A 63 4.59 7.38 8.30
N VAL A 64 4.27 6.70 7.19
CA VAL A 64 3.39 7.22 6.14
C VAL A 64 2.05 6.50 6.17
N GLU A 65 0.97 7.27 6.32
CA GLU A 65 -0.40 6.75 6.35
C GLU A 65 -1.08 6.99 5.00
N ARG A 66 -1.50 5.93 4.31
CA ARG A 66 -2.23 6.05 3.04
C ARG A 66 -3.69 6.38 3.29
N LEU A 67 -4.16 7.45 2.67
CA LEU A 67 -5.51 7.97 2.79
C LEU A 67 -6.26 7.77 1.47
N HIS A 68 -7.32 6.97 1.51
CA HIS A 68 -8.15 6.74 0.33
C HIS A 68 -9.09 7.95 0.11
N VAL A 69 -9.39 8.22 -1.16
CA VAL A 69 -10.36 9.22 -1.61
C VAL A 69 -11.32 8.50 -2.54
N HIS A 70 -12.62 8.67 -2.33
CA HIS A 70 -13.67 8.05 -3.13
C HIS A 70 -14.96 8.86 -2.98
N LEU A 71 -15.87 8.73 -3.94
CA LEU A 71 -17.22 9.28 -3.86
C LEU A 71 -18.10 8.45 -2.93
N PRO A 72 -19.30 8.94 -2.56
CA PRO A 72 -20.25 8.17 -1.78
C PRO A 72 -20.56 6.82 -2.45
N LEU A 73 -20.49 5.72 -1.70
CA LEU A 73 -20.72 4.34 -2.17
C LEU A 73 -19.70 3.78 -3.18
N GLU A 74 -18.66 4.54 -3.52
CA GLU A 74 -17.54 4.08 -4.37
C GLU A 74 -16.31 3.68 -3.55
N ASN A 75 -16.51 3.22 -2.31
CA ASN A 75 -15.43 2.74 -1.46
C ASN A 75 -14.91 1.38 -1.92
N ASN A 76 -13.59 1.22 -1.89
CA ASN A 76 -12.95 -0.06 -2.16
C ASN A 76 -13.11 -1.01 -0.96
N VAL A 77 -13.58 -2.24 -1.22
CA VAL A 77 -13.71 -3.31 -0.24
C VAL A 77 -12.84 -4.49 -0.69
N SER A 78 -11.89 -4.89 0.16
CA SER A 78 -11.05 -6.07 -0.06
C SER A 78 -11.74 -7.33 0.48
N TYR A 79 -11.79 -8.38 -0.32
CA TYR A 79 -12.29 -9.71 0.05
C TYR A 79 -11.34 -10.79 -0.48
N THR A 80 -11.40 -11.97 0.12
CA THR A 80 -10.63 -13.16 -0.28
C THR A 80 -11.54 -14.18 -0.97
N GLU A 81 -10.96 -15.20 -1.62
CA GLU A 81 -11.74 -16.25 -2.31
C GLU A 81 -12.64 -17.07 -1.37
N ASP A 82 -12.28 -17.12 -0.09
CA ASP A 82 -13.03 -17.84 0.95
C ASP A 82 -14.21 -17.02 1.52
N ASP A 83 -14.30 -15.73 1.20
CA ASP A 83 -15.32 -14.83 1.76
C ASP A 83 -16.64 -14.88 0.93
N TYR A 84 -17.78 -14.98 1.61
CA TYR A 84 -19.09 -14.87 0.96
C TYR A 84 -19.42 -13.41 0.64
N LEU A 85 -19.63 -13.11 -0.64
CA LEU A 85 -19.89 -11.73 -1.11
C LEU A 85 -21.11 -11.09 -0.45
N GLU A 86 -22.17 -11.86 -0.18
CA GLU A 86 -23.38 -11.37 0.49
C GLU A 86 -23.09 -10.90 1.93
N GLU A 87 -22.25 -11.64 2.66
CA GLU A 87 -21.84 -11.28 4.02
C GLU A 87 -20.94 -10.04 4.02
N VAL A 88 -20.03 -9.94 3.04
CA VAL A 88 -19.14 -8.78 2.87
C VAL A 88 -19.93 -7.52 2.55
N ILE A 89 -20.97 -7.61 1.73
CA ILE A 89 -21.85 -6.47 1.40
C ILE A 89 -22.73 -6.10 2.60
N ALA A 90 -23.23 -7.10 3.34
CA ALA A 90 -24.09 -6.88 4.49
C ALA A 90 -23.36 -6.27 5.70
N ASP A 91 -22.04 -6.44 5.81
CA ASP A 91 -21.26 -5.91 6.93
C ASP A 91 -21.17 -4.37 6.87
N PRO A 92 -21.82 -3.64 7.82
CA PRO A 92 -21.80 -2.18 7.84
C PRO A 92 -20.39 -1.62 8.08
N ARG A 93 -19.47 -2.41 8.63
CA ARG A 93 -18.08 -1.99 8.81
C ARG A 93 -17.41 -1.72 7.47
N ASN A 94 -17.80 -2.39 6.38
CA ASN A 94 -17.15 -2.22 5.08
C ASN A 94 -17.43 -0.87 4.43
N ALA A 95 -18.54 -0.22 4.81
CA ALA A 95 -18.84 1.16 4.43
C ALA A 95 -17.97 2.20 5.17
N ILE A 96 -17.33 1.82 6.29
CA ILE A 96 -16.50 2.73 7.08
C ILE A 96 -15.08 2.75 6.48
N THR A 97 -14.71 3.87 5.91
CA THR A 97 -13.38 4.16 5.39
C THR A 97 -12.71 5.24 6.23
N LYS A 98 -11.41 5.46 6.02
CA LYS A 98 -10.68 6.57 6.65
C LYS A 98 -11.30 7.93 6.35
N LEU A 99 -11.87 8.11 5.16
CA LEU A 99 -12.53 9.35 4.74
C LEU A 99 -13.88 9.54 5.44
N THR A 100 -14.73 8.50 5.48
CA THR A 100 -16.03 8.59 6.17
C THR A 100 -15.85 8.75 7.68
N ALA A 101 -14.87 8.06 8.26
CA ALA A 101 -14.48 8.24 9.65
C ALA A 101 -13.89 9.61 9.94
N TRP A 102 -13.22 10.26 8.98
CA TRP A 102 -12.73 11.64 9.13
C TRP A 102 -13.91 12.63 9.20
N PHE A 103 -14.93 12.48 8.36
CA PHE A 103 -16.15 13.28 8.47
C PHE A 103 -16.85 13.08 9.82
N HIS A 104 -16.89 11.84 10.30
CA HIS A 104 -17.42 11.54 11.65
C HIS A 104 -16.58 12.21 12.74
N ALA A 105 -15.24 12.12 12.67
CA ALA A 105 -14.34 12.76 13.64
C ALA A 105 -14.50 14.28 13.68
N ASN A 106 -14.71 14.94 12.54
CA ASN A 106 -15.00 16.38 12.46
C ASN A 106 -16.30 16.79 13.18
N ARG A 107 -17.27 15.88 13.26
CA ARG A 107 -18.52 16.12 14.01
C ARG A 107 -18.28 15.99 15.51
N VAL A 108 -17.51 14.99 15.94
CA VAL A 108 -17.29 14.67 17.37
C VAL A 108 -16.25 15.58 18.02
N TYR A 109 -15.14 15.84 17.36
CA TYR A 109 -13.99 16.56 17.93
C TYR A 109 -13.88 17.97 17.33
N PRO A 110 -14.02 19.05 18.12
CA PRO A 110 -13.81 20.41 17.63
C PRO A 110 -12.41 20.65 17.07
N GLN A 111 -11.38 20.00 17.62
CA GLN A 111 -10.00 20.12 17.17
C GLN A 111 -9.79 19.52 15.77
N ALA A 112 -10.57 18.50 15.39
CA ALA A 112 -10.45 17.86 14.08
C ALA A 112 -10.71 18.84 12.92
N ARG A 113 -11.53 19.86 13.15
CA ARG A 113 -11.94 20.86 12.14
C ARG A 113 -10.83 21.84 11.75
N GLN A 114 -9.71 21.82 12.47
CA GLN A 114 -8.55 22.69 12.21
C GLN A 114 -7.56 22.05 11.24
N HIS A 115 -7.77 20.78 10.88
CA HIS A 115 -6.81 19.99 10.12
C HIS A 115 -7.44 19.49 8.83
N THR A 116 -6.70 19.61 7.73
CA THR A 116 -7.08 18.97 6.47
C THR A 116 -7.08 17.46 6.61
N TYR A 117 -7.71 16.76 5.65
CA TYR A 117 -7.69 15.30 5.64
C TYR A 117 -6.26 14.74 5.58
N VAL A 118 -5.34 15.44 4.89
CA VAL A 118 -3.96 15.01 4.70
C VAL A 118 -3.08 15.24 5.92
N GLU A 119 -3.33 16.30 6.67
CA GLU A 119 -2.66 16.59 7.95
C GLU A 119 -3.25 15.77 9.10
N PHE A 120 -4.43 15.18 8.90
CA PHE A 120 -5.14 14.46 9.96
C PHE A 120 -4.33 13.36 10.66
N PRO A 121 -3.53 12.53 9.95
CA PRO A 121 -2.66 11.54 10.57
C PRO A 121 -1.54 12.13 11.44
N GLU A 122 -1.25 13.42 11.31
CA GLU A 122 -0.32 14.16 12.18
C GLU A 122 -0.94 14.55 13.52
N HIS A 123 -2.22 14.26 13.76
CA HIS A 123 -2.88 14.59 15.04
C HIS A 123 -3.74 13.44 15.57
N PHE A 124 -4.26 12.62 14.66
CA PHE A 124 -5.15 11.50 14.97
C PHE A 124 -4.53 10.18 14.51
N THR A 125 -4.79 9.12 15.28
CA THR A 125 -4.40 7.75 14.93
C THR A 125 -5.60 6.97 14.44
N TRP A 126 -5.41 6.25 13.32
CA TRP A 126 -6.39 5.32 12.79
C TRP A 126 -6.37 4.00 13.57
N TYR A 127 -7.52 3.61 14.11
CA TYR A 127 -7.73 2.30 14.73
C TYR A 127 -8.47 1.40 13.75
N ALA A 128 -7.76 0.44 13.15
CA ALA A 128 -8.31 -0.45 12.12
C ALA A 128 -9.41 -1.37 12.66
N ASP A 129 -9.25 -1.90 13.87
CA ASP A 129 -10.18 -2.86 14.48
C ASP A 129 -11.58 -2.24 14.71
N GLY A 130 -11.61 -0.99 15.16
CA GLY A 130 -12.86 -0.25 15.38
C GLY A 130 -13.26 0.69 14.23
N LYS A 131 -12.42 0.81 13.19
CA LYS A 131 -12.58 1.74 12.06
C LYS A 131 -12.90 3.19 12.48
N TYR A 132 -12.12 3.73 13.42
CA TYR A 132 -12.29 5.12 13.87
C TYR A 132 -10.97 5.86 14.03
N TRP A 133 -11.07 7.19 14.05
CA TRP A 133 -9.98 8.08 14.41
C TRP A 133 -10.09 8.52 15.85
N ALA A 134 -8.98 8.46 16.58
CA ALA A 134 -8.87 9.03 17.92
C ALA A 134 -7.66 9.96 18.01
N PRO A 135 -7.73 11.00 18.86
CA PRO A 135 -6.55 11.82 19.17
C PRO A 135 -5.43 10.90 19.64
N TRP A 136 -4.21 11.14 19.16
CA TRP A 136 -3.10 10.29 19.58
C TRP A 136 -2.83 10.41 21.10
N ARG A 137 -2.15 9.42 21.67
CA ARG A 137 -1.66 9.46 23.06
C ARG A 137 -0.14 9.67 23.14
N ASN A 138 0.57 9.34 22.07
CA ASN A 138 2.03 9.36 22.00
C ASN A 138 2.48 10.22 20.80
N ASN A 139 3.45 11.11 21.03
CA ASN A 139 3.86 12.19 20.13
C ASN A 139 4.71 11.71 18.93
N ARG A 140 4.21 10.77 18.12
CA ARG A 140 4.86 10.32 16.89
C ARG A 140 4.06 10.79 15.68
N ALA A 141 4.58 11.82 15.01
CA ALA A 141 4.00 12.33 13.79
C ALA A 141 3.97 11.26 12.68
N LYS A 142 2.82 11.11 12.03
CA LYS A 142 2.66 10.32 10.80
C LYS A 142 2.28 11.26 9.66
N VAL A 143 2.88 11.07 8.50
CA VAL A 143 2.56 11.88 7.32
C VAL A 143 1.44 11.21 6.54
N GLY A 144 0.31 11.91 6.38
CA GLY A 144 -0.77 11.47 5.51
C GLY A 144 -0.39 11.59 4.04
N ARG A 145 -0.76 10.58 3.24
CA ARG A 145 -0.67 10.65 1.78
C ARG A 145 -2.00 10.24 1.17
N ALA A 146 -2.70 11.22 0.61
CA ALA A 146 -3.88 10.98 -0.22
C ALA A 146 -3.52 10.13 -1.45
N ALA A 147 -4.42 9.22 -1.82
CA ALA A 147 -4.32 8.45 -3.05
C ALA A 147 -4.16 9.40 -4.25
N ASN A 148 -3.40 8.94 -5.25
CA ASN A 148 -3.29 9.67 -6.51
C ASN A 148 -4.60 9.50 -7.29
N VAL A 149 -5.14 10.62 -7.76
CA VAL A 149 -6.38 10.68 -8.55
C VAL A 149 -6.06 11.53 -9.77
N GLY A 150 -6.26 10.96 -10.96
CA GLY A 150 -5.99 11.65 -12.21
C GLY A 150 -7.01 12.77 -12.49
N PRO A 151 -6.64 13.83 -13.24
CA PRO A 151 -7.59 14.87 -13.66
C PRO A 151 -8.79 14.33 -14.45
N ASN A 152 -8.64 13.17 -15.09
CA ASN A 152 -9.69 12.53 -15.88
C ASN A 152 -10.77 11.83 -15.02
N GLU A 153 -10.55 11.68 -13.71
CA GLU A 153 -11.50 11.03 -12.79
C GLU A 153 -12.61 11.99 -12.29
N GLY A 154 -12.70 13.19 -12.88
CA GLY A 154 -13.83 14.09 -12.70
C GLY A 154 -14.07 14.51 -11.24
N GLU A 155 -15.24 14.17 -10.70
CA GLU A 155 -15.67 14.55 -9.35
C GLU A 155 -14.69 14.12 -8.25
N THR A 156 -14.10 12.93 -8.37
CA THR A 156 -13.12 12.42 -7.40
C THR A 156 -11.86 13.29 -7.36
N PHE A 157 -11.45 13.85 -8.51
CA PHE A 157 -10.31 14.77 -8.59
C PHE A 157 -10.59 16.08 -7.86
N TYR A 158 -11.77 16.65 -8.07
CA TYR A 158 -12.19 17.87 -7.38
C TYR A 158 -12.33 17.63 -5.87
N LEU A 159 -12.93 16.51 -5.47
CA LEU A 159 -13.02 16.10 -4.06
C LEU A 159 -11.63 16.02 -3.42
N ARG A 160 -10.67 15.36 -4.10
CA ARG A 160 -9.29 15.30 -3.61
C ARG A 160 -8.71 16.69 -3.41
N MET A 161 -8.91 17.62 -4.34
CA MET A 161 -8.45 19.01 -4.18
C MET A 161 -9.09 19.70 -2.97
N PHE A 162 -10.39 19.52 -2.75
CA PHE A 162 -11.06 20.07 -1.58
C PHE A 162 -10.52 19.52 -0.26
N LEU A 163 -10.17 18.23 -0.20
CA LEU A 163 -9.59 17.61 0.99
C LEU A 163 -8.19 18.14 1.36
N HIS A 164 -7.56 18.89 0.45
CA HIS A 164 -6.27 19.56 0.66
C HIS A 164 -6.40 21.04 1.04
N MET A 165 -7.60 21.62 0.98
CA MET A 165 -7.84 23.03 1.28
C MET A 165 -8.63 23.16 2.60
N VAL A 166 -8.27 24.16 3.41
CA VAL A 166 -9.02 24.59 4.61
C VAL A 166 -9.90 25.78 4.25
#